data_AF-A0A1W1BWG6-F1
#
_entry.id   AF-A0A1W1BWG6-F1
#
_cell.length_a   1.000
_cell.length_b   1.000
_cell.length_c   1.000
_cell.angle_alpha   90.00
_cell.angle_beta   90.00
_cell.angle_gamma   90.00
#
_symmetry.space_group_name_H-M   'P 1'
#
loop_
_entity.id
_entity.type
_entity.pdbx_description
1 polymer ?
#
loop_
_entity_poly.entity_id
_entity_poly.type
_entity_poly.pdbx_seq_one_letter_code
_entity_poly.pdbx_strand_id
1 'polypeptide(L)'
;MKKRSEYKEIEVEAIANDSKIIEIRIIQLNSQTGRDANDMLDEVNNGDFKILKESFQNLCDWSIESSYEDKHYRINYLRDLTIQEIEILNEEPKGFTNILRFYK
;
A
#
# COMPACT_ATOMS: atom_id res chain seq x y z
N MET A 1 7.43 6.33 -16.60
CA MET A 1 6.20 6.70 -15.88
C MET A 1 5.44 7.77 -16.65
N LYS A 2 4.17 7.57 -16.96
CA LYS A 2 3.33 8.56 -17.65
C LYS A 2 2.50 9.28 -16.58
N LYS A 3 2.97 10.43 -16.10
CA LYS A 3 2.21 11.26 -15.15
C LYS A 3 0.92 11.74 -15.83
N ARG A 4 -0.24 11.50 -15.22
CA ARG A 4 -1.49 12.11 -15.69
C ARG A 4 -1.41 13.61 -15.37
N SER A 5 -1.53 14.47 -16.37
CA SER A 5 -1.43 15.94 -16.21
C SER A 5 -2.45 16.51 -15.22
N GLU A 6 -3.55 15.78 -15.03
CA GLU A 6 -4.74 16.13 -14.25
C GLU A 6 -4.56 15.85 -12.75
N TYR A 7 -3.66 14.93 -12.38
CA TYR A 7 -3.43 14.50 -10.99
C TYR A 7 -1.93 14.45 -10.70
N LYS A 8 -1.32 15.64 -10.59
CA LYS A 8 0.14 15.79 -10.43
C LYS A 8 0.69 15.19 -9.15
N GLU A 9 -0.16 15.01 -8.15
CA GLU A 9 0.16 14.46 -6.83
C GLU A 9 -0.01 12.94 -6.75
N ILE A 10 -0.44 12.29 -7.84
CA ILE A 10 -0.57 10.83 -7.91
C ILE A 10 0.46 10.27 -8.88
N GLU A 11 1.35 9.42 -8.37
CA GLU A 11 2.23 8.60 -9.17
C GLU A 11 1.73 7.16 -9.20
N VAL A 12 1.72 6.57 -10.39
CA VAL A 12 1.37 5.15 -10.57
C VAL A 12 2.53 4.46 -11.28
N GLU A 13 3.02 3.40 -10.67
CA GLU A 13 4.07 2.55 -11.25
C GLU A 13 3.62 1.08 -11.28
N ALA A 14 4.06 0.38 -12.31
CA ALA A 14 3.87 -1.05 -12.46
C ALA A 14 5.25 -1.68 -12.59
N ILE A 15 5.59 -2.55 -11.65
CA ILE A 15 6.87 -3.22 -11.53
C ILE A 15 6.63 -4.69 -11.82
N ALA A 16 7.28 -5.22 -12.86
CA ALA A 16 7.23 -6.65 -13.18
C ALA A 16 8.56 -7.29 -12.77
N ASN A 17 8.50 -8.32 -11.93
CA ASN A 17 9.67 -9.13 -11.55
C ASN A 17 9.52 -10.57 -12.05
N ASP A 18 10.60 -11.08 -12.66
CA ASP A 18 10.82 -12.48 -13.03
C ASP A 18 9.63 -13.19 -13.71
N SER A 19 8.87 -12.44 -14.51
CA SER A 19 7.68 -12.88 -15.26
C SER A 19 6.47 -13.38 -14.45
N LYS A 20 6.58 -13.57 -13.14
CA LYS A 20 5.55 -14.19 -12.28
C LYS A 20 4.75 -13.19 -11.45
N ILE A 21 5.34 -12.03 -11.15
CA ILE A 21 4.74 -11.05 -10.26
C ILE A 21 4.58 -9.73 -11.00
N ILE A 22 3.40 -9.12 -10.83
CA ILE A 22 3.14 -7.73 -11.22
C ILE A 22 2.75 -6.98 -9.95
N GLU A 23 3.55 -5.99 -9.59
CA GLU A 23 3.26 -5.10 -8.47
C GLU A 23 2.84 -3.73 -9.02
N ILE A 24 1.64 -3.29 -8.66
CA ILE A 24 1.13 -1.96 -8.98
C ILE A 24 1.23 -1.12 -7.71
N ARG A 25 1.88 0.04 -7.80
CA ARG A 25 1.95 1.01 -6.71
C ARG A 25 1.23 2.28 -7.11
N ILE A 26 0.35 2.74 -6.24
CA ILE A 26 -0.40 3.98 -6.36
C ILE A 26 0.03 4.87 -5.21
N ILE A 27 0.78 5.92 -5.53
CA ILE A 27 1.48 6.78 -4.57
C ILE A 27 0.80 8.15 -4.59
N GLN A 28 0.26 8.57 -3.46
CA GLN A 28 -0.16 9.95 -3.22
C GLN A 28 1.01 10.73 -2.62
N LEU A 29 1.70 11.49 -3.46
CA LEU A 29 2.92 12.22 -3.09
C LEU A 29 2.68 13.19 -1.94
N ASN A 30 3.63 13.26 -1.01
CA ASN A 30 3.59 14.16 0.15
C ASN A 30 2.33 14.01 1.03
N SER A 31 1.63 12.86 0.93
CA SER A 31 0.46 12.52 1.74
C SER A 31 0.83 11.49 2.79
N GLN A 32 0.18 11.55 3.95
CA GLN A 32 0.35 10.62 5.06
C GLN A 32 -1.03 10.26 5.62
N THR A 33 -1.13 9.12 6.30
CA THR A 33 -2.37 8.68 6.97
C THR A 33 -2.75 9.58 8.16
N GLY A 34 -1.76 10.23 8.78
CA GLY A 34 -1.95 10.95 10.04
C GLY A 34 -2.29 10.02 11.22
N ARG A 35 -1.96 8.73 11.10
CA ARG A 35 -2.25 7.70 12.11
C ARG A 35 -1.10 6.69 12.18
N ASP A 36 -0.93 6.05 13.33
CA ASP A 36 0.09 5.02 13.47
C ASP A 36 -0.28 3.69 12.79
N ALA A 37 0.67 2.76 12.77
CA ALA A 37 0.51 1.48 12.09
C ALA A 37 -0.59 0.58 12.69
N ASN A 38 -0.81 0.62 14.01
CA ASN A 38 -1.85 -0.21 14.63
C ASN A 38 -3.23 0.36 14.35
N ASP A 39 -3.39 1.69 14.47
CA ASP A 39 -4.65 2.36 14.12
C ASP A 39 -5.05 2.08 12.68
N MET A 40 -4.08 2.15 11.77
CA MET A 40 -4.30 1.85 10.35
C MET A 40 -4.54 0.36 10.08
N LEU A 41 -3.99 -0.55 10.88
CA LEU A 41 -4.27 -1.99 10.75
C LEU A 41 -5.76 -2.27 11.04
N ASP A 42 -6.31 -1.58 12.05
CA ASP A 42 -7.71 -1.75 12.47
C ASP A 42 -8.72 -1.10 11.49
N GLU A 43 -8.34 -0.04 10.78
CA GLU A 43 -9.18 0.65 9.79
C GLU A 43 -9.73 -0.30 8.72
N VAL A 44 -9.03 -1.38 8.41
CA VAL A 44 -9.46 -2.37 7.41
C VAL A 44 -10.75 -3.12 7.78
N ASN A 45 -11.19 -3.00 9.02
CA ASN A 45 -12.42 -3.61 9.50
C ASN A 45 -13.65 -2.71 9.31
N ASN A 46 -13.48 -1.47 8.85
CA ASN A 46 -14.56 -0.49 8.66
C ASN A 46 -14.42 0.37 7.39
N GLY A 47 -15.50 1.08 7.05
CA GLY A 47 -15.51 2.13 6.02
C GLY A 47 -14.99 1.69 4.65
N ASP A 48 -14.27 2.60 4.00
CA ASP A 48 -13.74 2.40 2.65
C ASP A 48 -12.65 1.31 2.60
N PHE A 49 -11.83 1.18 3.65
CA PHE A 49 -10.77 0.17 3.70
C PHE A 49 -11.33 -1.25 3.78
N LYS A 50 -12.46 -1.46 4.46
CA LYS A 50 -13.16 -2.75 4.43
C LYS A 50 -13.63 -3.10 3.02
N ILE A 51 -14.24 -2.14 2.32
CA ILE A 51 -14.71 -2.34 0.94
C ILE A 51 -13.52 -2.66 0.02
N LEU A 52 -12.39 -1.98 0.18
CA LEU A 52 -11.16 -2.28 -0.56
C LEU A 52 -10.64 -3.69 -0.25
N LYS A 53 -10.60 -4.09 1.03
CA LYS A 53 -10.18 -5.44 1.43
C LYS A 53 -11.03 -6.52 0.77
N GLU A 54 -12.36 -6.38 0.86
CA GLU A 54 -13.30 -7.32 0.25
C GLU A 54 -13.15 -7.37 -1.28
N SER A 55 -12.91 -6.22 -1.91
CA SER A 55 -12.71 -6.12 -3.36
C SER A 55 -11.40 -6.75 -3.82
N PHE A 56 -10.33 -6.64 -3.03
CA PHE A 56 -9.02 -7.19 -3.35
C PHE A 56 -8.84 -8.64 -2.89
N GLN A 57 -9.73 -9.14 -2.03
CA GLN A 57 -9.66 -10.50 -1.51
C GLN A 57 -9.66 -11.52 -2.65
N ASN A 58 -8.71 -12.46 -2.60
CA ASN A 58 -8.46 -13.48 -3.64
C ASN A 58 -8.00 -12.94 -5.01
N LEU A 59 -7.77 -11.63 -5.16
CA LEU A 59 -7.23 -11.06 -6.41
C LEU A 59 -5.74 -10.77 -6.31
N CYS A 60 -5.30 -10.24 -5.17
CA CYS A 60 -3.92 -9.82 -4.95
C CYS A 60 -3.58 -9.80 -3.47
N ASP A 61 -2.28 -9.79 -3.19
CA ASP A 61 -1.80 -9.27 -1.92
C ASP A 61 -1.91 -7.74 -1.94
N TRP A 62 -2.33 -7.18 -0.82
CA TRP A 62 -2.54 -5.75 -0.66
C TRP A 62 -1.84 -5.26 0.59
N SER A 63 -1.02 -4.23 0.39
CA SER A 63 -0.34 -3.52 1.46
C SER A 63 -0.48 -2.02 1.27
N ILE A 64 -0.28 -1.28 2.36
CA ILE A 64 -0.05 0.16 2.30
C ILE A 64 1.29 0.52 2.92
N GLU A 65 1.88 1.60 2.46
CA GLU A 65 3.01 2.26 3.13
C GLU A 65 2.64 3.68 3.49
N SER A 66 3.04 4.09 4.69
CA SER A 66 2.90 5.48 5.13
C SER A 66 3.91 5.82 6.21
N SER A 67 3.79 7.06 6.69
CA SER A 67 4.58 7.59 7.80
C SER A 67 3.68 8.29 8.78
N TYR A 68 4.04 8.21 10.05
CA TYR A 68 3.42 8.96 11.11
C TYR A 68 4.49 9.35 12.14
N GLU A 69 4.62 10.65 12.38
CA GLU A 69 5.76 11.23 13.11
C GLU A 69 7.09 10.75 12.49
N ASP A 70 8.03 10.26 13.29
CA ASP A 70 9.35 9.78 12.84
C ASP A 70 9.38 8.27 12.51
N LYS A 71 8.20 7.65 12.29
CA LYS A 71 8.09 6.21 12.00
C LYS A 71 7.53 5.98 10.61
N HIS A 72 8.21 5.11 9.87
CA HIS A 72 7.79 4.65 8.55
C HIS A 72 7.38 3.20 8.64
N TYR A 73 6.27 2.84 7.99
CA TYR A 73 5.72 1.50 8.15
C TYR A 73 5.01 1.02 6.89
N ARG A 74 4.95 -0.30 6.78
CA ARG A 74 4.08 -1.02 5.85
C ARG A 74 3.06 -1.84 6.63
N ILE A 75 1.82 -1.82 6.17
CA ILE A 75 0.76 -2.71 6.66
C ILE A 75 0.37 -3.66 5.56
N ASN A 76 0.38 -4.96 5.85
CA ASN A 76 0.07 -6.03 4.93
C ASN A 76 -1.34 -6.59 5.22
N TYR A 77 -2.36 -6.01 4.59
CA TYR A 77 -3.76 -6.34 4.81
C TYR A 77 -4.18 -7.69 4.22
N LEU A 78 -3.73 -7.98 3.01
CA LEU A 78 -3.91 -9.27 2.33
C LEU A 78 -2.52 -9.78 1.98
N ARG A 79 -2.15 -10.94 2.55
CA ARG A 79 -0.79 -11.46 2.51
C ARG A 79 -0.79 -12.97 2.77
N ASP A 80 0.34 -13.60 2.46
CA ASP A 80 0.66 -14.92 2.99
C ASP A 80 0.86 -14.88 4.52
N LEU A 81 0.47 -15.96 5.21
CA LEU A 81 0.57 -16.07 6.68
C LEU A 81 2.01 -16.00 7.21
N THR A 82 3.01 -16.21 6.37
CA THR A 82 4.43 -16.08 6.70
C THR A 82 4.91 -14.63 6.78
N ILE A 83 4.12 -13.67 6.28
CA ILE A 83 4.44 -12.25 6.27
C ILE A 83 3.82 -11.57 7.50
N GLN A 84 4.58 -10.67 8.13
CA GLN A 84 4.10 -9.89 9.28
C GLN A 84 3.02 -8.88 8.87
N GLU A 85 2.11 -8.55 9.79
CA GLU A 85 1.05 -7.56 9.54
C GLU A 85 1.58 -6.15 9.41
N ILE A 86 2.55 -5.81 10.26
CA ILE A 86 3.19 -4.50 10.30
C ILE A 86 4.69 -4.72 10.15
N GLU A 87 5.29 -4.02 9.19
CA GLU A 87 6.73 -3.96 9.00
C GLU A 87 7.19 -2.51 9.21
N ILE A 88 8.28 -2.32 9.97
CA ILE A 88 8.90 -1.01 10.12
C ILE A 88 9.88 -0.80 8.96
N LEU A 89 9.76 0.34 8.30
CA LEU A 89 10.60 0.71 7.17
C LEU A 89 11.74 1.61 7.65
N ASN A 90 12.93 1.39 7.10
CA ASN A 90 14.10 2.24 7.39
C ASN A 90 14.10 3.53 6.56
N GLU A 91 13.36 3.54 5.44
CA GLU A 91 13.29 4.66 4.51
C GLU A 91 11.89 5.25 4.50
N GLU A 92 11.81 6.58 4.40
CA GLU A 92 10.55 7.30 4.27
C GLU A 92 9.90 7.00 2.90
N PRO A 93 8.65 6.51 2.86
CA PRO A 93 7.87 6.39 1.64
C PRO A 93 7.66 7.77 1.00
N LYS A 94 7.63 7.84 -0.33
CA LYS A 94 7.36 9.08 -1.08
C LYS A 94 6.01 9.74 -0.76
N GLY A 95 5.13 9.00 -0.10
CA GLY A 95 3.82 9.40 0.36
C GLY A 95 2.96 8.18 0.63
N PHE A 96 1.67 8.40 0.91
CA PHE A 96 0.71 7.34 1.15
C PHE A 96 0.59 6.45 -0.09
N THR A 97 0.99 5.20 0.06
CA THR A 97 1.18 4.28 -1.07
C THR A 97 0.32 3.06 -0.88
N ASN A 98 -0.50 2.74 -1.88
CA ASN A 98 -1.14 1.44 -2.01
C ASN A 98 -0.28 0.54 -2.88
N ILE A 99 -0.01 -0.68 -2.42
CA ILE A 99 0.77 -1.70 -3.11
C ILE A 99 -0.14 -2.89 -3.37
N LEU A 100 -0.37 -3.20 -4.65
CA LEU A 100 -1.17 -4.33 -5.09
C LEU A 100 -0.27 -5.31 -5.83
N ARG A 101 -0.07 -6.50 -5.27
CA ARG A 101 0.81 -7.52 -5.84
C ARG A 101 0.00 -8.68 -6.39
N PHE A 102 0.08 -8.86 -7.69
CA PHE A 102 -0.59 -9.92 -8.44
C PHE A 102 0.41 -11.02 -8.80
N TYR A 103 -0.05 -12.25 -8.70
CA TYR A 103 0.69 -13.45 -9.09
C TYR A 103 0.07 -14.00 -10.38
N LYS A 104 0.91 -14.48 -11.30
CA LYS A 104 0.49 -15.17 -12.52
C LYS A 104 0.36 -16.67 -12.33
#